data_AF-A0A934NDG8-F1
#
_entry.id   AF-A0A934NDG8-F1
#
_cell.length_a   1.000
_cell.length_b   1.000
_cell.length_c   1.000
_cell.angle_alpha   90.00
_cell.angle_beta   90.00
_cell.angle_gamma   90.00
#
_symmetry.space_group_name_H-M   'P 1'
#
loop_
_entity.id
_entity.type
_entity.pdbx_description
1 polymer ?
#
loop_
_entity_poly.entity_id
_entity_poly.type
_entity_poly.pdbx_seq_one_letter_code
_entity_poly.pdbx_strand_id
1 'polypeptide(L)'
;MTSLAVAGALLAWLGAAAITVSDGRRALALGLALAGGGLGLPALQQAGPAAAAVLVAAAALSAGLRLRAGEPGWRVLQAGSTPRLILALLMLPLSAYVALYLISAEGGATRLAALTVAGLGAARMLSGGARSGALTGGAALALGLSLLSGQLGLVAGGLVSLVVSSLPVSDPEALA
;
A
#
# COMPACT_ATOMS: atom_id res chain seq x y z
N MET A 1 -16.95 16.57 3.42
CA MET A 1 -15.81 15.62 3.55
C MET A 1 -15.16 15.85 4.90
N THR A 2 -14.95 14.83 5.72
CA THR A 2 -14.24 15.00 7.01
C THR A 2 -12.74 15.15 6.74
N SER A 3 -12.09 16.15 7.36
CA SER A 3 -10.65 16.42 7.21
C SER A 3 -9.78 15.19 7.51
N LEU A 4 -10.25 14.33 8.43
CA LEU A 4 -9.62 13.07 8.81
C LEU A 4 -9.48 12.08 7.64
N ALA A 5 -10.51 11.97 6.79
CA ALA A 5 -10.49 11.03 5.66
C ALA A 5 -9.55 11.52 4.55
N VAL A 6 -9.45 12.84 4.35
CA VAL A 6 -8.49 13.44 3.42
C VAL A 6 -7.05 13.23 3.92
N ALA A 7 -6.81 13.46 5.21
CA ALA A 7 -5.50 13.20 5.82
C ALA A 7 -5.12 11.71 5.68
N GLY A 8 -6.07 10.80 5.88
CA GLY A 8 -5.86 9.37 5.66
C GLY A 8 -5.51 9.02 4.22
N ALA A 9 -6.22 9.58 3.25
CA ALA A 9 -5.91 9.36 1.83
C ALA A 9 -4.51 9.88 1.45
N LEU A 10 -4.11 11.04 1.97
CA LEU A 10 -2.77 11.61 1.75
C LEU A 10 -1.67 10.75 2.40
N LEU A 11 -1.89 10.28 3.64
CA LEU A 11 -0.99 9.34 4.32
C LEU A 11 -0.86 8.03 3.55
N ALA A 12 -1.99 7.50 3.06
CA ALA A 12 -2.04 6.27 2.30
C ALA A 12 -1.26 6.38 0.98
N TRP A 13 -1.46 7.50 0.26
CA TRP A 13 -0.68 7.82 -0.93
C TRP A 13 0.80 7.96 -0.62
N LEU A 14 1.18 8.69 0.42
CA LEU A 14 2.58 8.89 0.79
C LEU A 14 3.28 7.55 1.10
N GLY A 15 2.60 6.66 1.83
CA GLY A 15 3.08 5.31 2.10
C GLY A 15 3.25 4.48 0.82
N ALA A 16 2.24 4.49 -0.06
CA ALA A 16 2.29 3.78 -1.33
C ALA A 16 3.37 4.33 -2.28
N ALA A 17 3.54 5.65 -2.34
CA ALA A 17 4.61 6.31 -3.09
C ALA A 17 5.99 5.89 -2.56
N ALA A 18 6.18 5.86 -1.23
CA ALA A 18 7.42 5.38 -0.62
C ALA A 18 7.73 3.93 -1.01
N ILE A 19 6.73 3.04 -1.05
CA ILE A 19 6.89 1.65 -1.53
C ILE A 19 7.33 1.61 -3.00
N THR A 20 6.79 2.48 -3.85
CA THR A 20 7.11 2.48 -5.28
C THR A 20 8.54 2.93 -5.58
N VAL A 21 9.06 3.91 -4.84
CA VAL A 21 10.36 4.54 -5.12
C VAL A 21 11.52 3.88 -4.36
N SER A 22 11.22 3.03 -3.38
CA SER A 22 12.24 2.44 -2.50
C SER A 22 12.42 0.93 -2.73
N ASP A 23 13.66 0.48 -2.70
CA ASP A 23 14.02 -0.95 -2.80
C ASP A 23 14.54 -1.54 -1.48
N GLY A 24 14.73 -0.72 -0.44
CA GLY A 24 15.29 -1.14 0.85
C GLY A 24 14.23 -1.58 1.85
N ARG A 25 14.53 -2.61 2.64
CA ARG A 25 13.55 -3.21 3.58
C ARG A 25 12.96 -2.22 4.60
N ARG A 26 13.74 -1.22 5.03
CA ARG A 26 13.26 -0.19 5.99
C ARG A 26 12.22 0.71 5.36
N ALA A 27 12.48 1.17 4.14
CA ALA A 27 11.57 2.04 3.42
C ALA A 27 10.29 1.30 3.00
N LEU A 28 10.41 0.04 2.59
CA LEU A 28 9.27 -0.83 2.29
C LEU A 28 8.38 -1.05 3.53
N ALA A 29 8.98 -1.34 4.69
CA ALA A 29 8.23 -1.50 5.94
C ALA A 29 7.52 -0.21 6.35
N LEU A 30 8.22 0.92 6.30
CA LEU A 30 7.69 2.23 6.70
C LEU A 30 6.56 2.66 5.75
N GLY A 31 6.75 2.48 4.45
CA GLY A 31 5.71 2.75 3.44
C GLY A 31 4.45 1.91 3.64
N LEU A 32 4.60 0.63 4.02
CA LEU A 32 3.47 -0.27 4.26
C LEU A 32 2.73 0.08 5.57
N ALA A 33 3.47 0.47 6.62
CA ALA A 33 2.87 1.00 7.84
C ALA A 33 2.10 2.31 7.60
N LEU A 34 2.66 3.24 6.81
CA LEU A 34 2.00 4.49 6.43
C LEU A 34 0.77 4.24 5.55
N ALA A 35 0.86 3.31 4.58
CA ALA A 35 -0.26 2.94 3.74
C ALA A 35 -1.42 2.37 4.57
N GLY A 36 -1.13 1.41 5.46
CA GLY A 36 -2.13 0.82 6.35
C GLY A 36 -2.71 1.81 7.37
N GLY A 37 -1.87 2.64 7.99
CA GLY A 37 -2.31 3.69 8.91
C GLY A 37 -3.20 4.73 8.21
N GLY A 38 -2.82 5.14 7.00
CA GLY A 38 -3.60 6.04 6.16
C GLY A 38 -4.96 5.47 5.74
N LEU A 39 -5.02 4.17 5.40
CA LEU A 39 -6.27 3.45 5.11
C LEU A 39 -7.12 3.19 6.38
N GLY A 40 -6.51 3.15 7.56
CA GLY A 40 -7.21 2.96 8.84
C GLY A 40 -8.14 4.13 9.19
N LEU A 41 -7.77 5.36 8.86
CA LEU A 41 -8.59 6.55 9.10
C LEU A 41 -9.94 6.55 8.36
N PRO A 42 -10.01 6.28 7.03
CA PRO A 42 -11.28 6.11 6.33
C PRO A 42 -12.00 4.83 6.77
N ALA A 43 -11.28 3.73 7.07
CA ALA A 43 -11.90 2.50 7.59
C ALA A 43 -12.65 2.75 8.92
N LEU A 44 -12.08 3.57 9.81
CA LEU A 44 -12.69 3.94 11.08
C LEU A 44 -14.03 4.63 10.89
N GLN A 45 -14.12 5.51 9.89
CA GLN A 45 -15.33 6.28 9.58
C GLN A 45 -16.42 5.44 8.92
N GLN A 46 -16.04 4.43 8.12
CA GLN A 46 -17.00 3.65 7.33
C GLN A 46 -17.42 2.32 7.97
N ALA A 47 -16.48 1.61 8.59
CA ALA A 47 -16.67 0.25 9.09
C ALA A 47 -16.46 0.14 10.60
N GLY A 48 -16.16 1.26 11.27
CA GLY A 48 -15.99 1.33 12.71
C GLY A 48 -14.60 0.95 13.22
N PRO A 49 -14.38 1.02 14.55
CA PRO A 49 -13.07 0.90 15.17
C PRO A 49 -12.45 -0.50 15.06
N ALA A 50 -13.27 -1.56 15.14
CA ALA A 50 -12.78 -2.93 15.00
C ALA A 50 -12.19 -3.18 13.60
N ALA A 51 -12.86 -2.70 12.56
CA ALA A 51 -12.40 -2.81 11.18
C ALA A 51 -11.10 -2.05 10.94
N ALA A 52 -11.00 -0.82 11.45
CA ALA A 52 -9.77 -0.03 11.40
C ALA A 52 -8.61 -0.73 12.13
N ALA A 53 -8.87 -1.28 13.32
CA ALA A 53 -7.88 -1.99 14.11
C ALA A 53 -7.33 -3.22 13.37
N VAL A 54 -8.19 -4.01 12.72
CA VAL A 54 -7.77 -5.17 11.92
C VAL A 54 -6.86 -4.75 10.76
N LEU A 55 -7.23 -3.70 10.02
CA LEU A 55 -6.45 -3.24 8.87
C LEU A 55 -5.09 -2.68 9.30
N VAL A 56 -5.06 -1.86 10.36
CA VAL A 56 -3.82 -1.31 10.92
C VAL A 56 -2.93 -2.40 11.50
N ALA A 57 -3.50 -3.38 12.22
CA ALA A 57 -2.75 -4.51 12.75
C ALA A 57 -2.15 -5.38 11.62
N ALA A 58 -2.93 -5.68 10.58
CA ALA A 58 -2.44 -6.45 9.43
C ALA A 58 -1.29 -5.72 8.72
N ALA A 59 -1.40 -4.40 8.53
CA ALA A 59 -0.34 -3.59 7.94
C ALA A 59 0.90 -3.52 8.84
N ALA A 60 0.74 -3.35 10.15
CA ALA A 60 1.85 -3.32 11.10
C ALA A 60 2.59 -4.66 11.16
N LEU A 61 1.87 -5.78 11.19
CA LEU A 61 2.47 -7.12 11.14
C LEU A 61 3.20 -7.35 9.80
N SER A 62 2.57 -6.99 8.68
CA SER A 62 3.18 -7.08 7.35
C SER A 62 4.46 -6.25 7.25
N ALA A 63 4.45 -5.03 7.80
CA ALA A 63 5.63 -4.17 7.89
C ALA A 63 6.74 -4.79 8.77
N GLY A 64 6.37 -5.39 9.90
CA GLY A 64 7.29 -6.10 10.79
C GLY A 64 7.96 -7.30 10.12
N LEU A 65 7.21 -8.08 9.33
CA LEU A 65 7.77 -9.16 8.50
C LEU A 65 8.74 -8.60 7.46
N ARG A 66 8.42 -7.44 6.86
CA ARG A 66 9.29 -6.78 5.88
C ARG A 66 10.62 -6.31 6.46
N LEU A 67 10.66 -5.92 7.73
CA LEU A 67 11.94 -5.57 8.38
C LEU A 67 12.90 -6.76 8.50
N ARG A 68 12.38 -7.99 8.44
CA ARG A 68 13.17 -9.22 8.51
C ARG A 68 13.58 -9.76 7.14
N ALA A 69 12.92 -9.32 6.05
CA ALA A 69 13.11 -9.87 4.71
C ALA A 69 13.60 -8.80 3.69
N GLY A 70 14.68 -9.11 2.97
CA GLY A 70 15.23 -8.28 1.89
C GLY A 70 16.47 -7.47 2.24
N GLU A 71 16.97 -6.73 1.25
CA GLU A 71 18.25 -6.02 1.36
C GLU A 71 18.22 -4.91 2.45
N PRO A 72 19.30 -4.79 3.24
CA PRO A 72 19.41 -3.76 4.28
C PRO A 72 19.41 -2.34 3.70
N GLY A 73 18.92 -1.41 4.53
CA GLY A 73 18.94 0.03 4.23
C GLY A 73 17.61 0.55 3.67
N TRP A 74 17.66 1.79 3.18
CA TRP A 74 16.51 2.51 2.63
C TRP A 74 16.41 2.39 1.11
N ARG A 75 17.56 2.39 0.41
CA ARG A 75 17.70 2.28 -1.07
C ARG A 75 16.62 3.06 -1.82
N VAL A 76 16.44 4.32 -1.41
CA VAL A 76 15.51 5.26 -2.04
C VAL A 76 16.16 5.79 -3.31
N LEU A 77 15.40 5.90 -4.42
CA LEU A 77 15.86 6.55 -5.65
C LEU A 77 17.13 5.90 -6.25
N GLN A 78 17.12 4.59 -6.44
CA GLN A 78 18.15 3.93 -7.25
C GLN A 78 18.15 4.46 -8.71
N ALA A 79 19.26 4.28 -9.43
CA ALA A 79 19.36 4.66 -10.83
C ALA A 79 18.23 4.04 -11.67
N GLY A 80 17.56 4.83 -12.51
CA GLY A 80 16.36 4.41 -13.26
C GLY A 80 15.03 4.57 -12.52
N SER A 81 14.99 5.32 -11.40
CA SER A 81 13.77 5.58 -10.60
C SER A 81 12.84 6.65 -11.17
N THR A 82 13.25 7.42 -12.19
CA THR A 82 12.46 8.48 -12.82
C THR A 82 11.06 8.04 -13.27
N PRO A 83 10.88 6.89 -13.96
CA PRO A 83 9.56 6.40 -14.36
C PRO A 83 8.68 6.05 -13.16
N ARG A 84 9.27 5.48 -12.09
CA ARG A 84 8.56 5.12 -10.85
C ARG A 84 8.09 6.38 -10.11
N LEU A 85 8.92 7.42 -10.10
CA LEU A 85 8.60 8.70 -9.48
C LEU A 85 7.49 9.43 -10.23
N ILE A 86 7.53 9.43 -11.57
CA ILE A 86 6.45 9.96 -12.42
C ILE A 86 5.15 9.20 -12.17
N LEU A 87 5.19 7.86 -12.13
CA LEU A 87 4.02 7.03 -11.79
C LEU A 87 3.46 7.39 -10.41
N ALA A 88 4.31 7.49 -9.39
CA ALA A 88 3.90 7.87 -8.04
C ALA A 88 3.21 9.24 -7.98
N LEU A 89 3.72 10.21 -8.76
CA LEU A 89 3.16 11.55 -8.86
C LEU A 89 1.82 11.57 -9.60
N LEU A 90 1.72 10.86 -10.72
CA LEU A 90 0.53 10.85 -11.58
C LEU A 90 -0.62 10.04 -10.98
N MET A 91 -0.34 9.05 -10.14
CA MET A 91 -1.38 8.17 -9.61
C MET A 91 -2.31 8.86 -8.61
N LEU A 92 -1.84 9.90 -7.91
CA LEU A 92 -2.68 10.70 -7.01
C LEU A 92 -3.76 11.50 -7.75
N PRO A 93 -3.43 12.38 -8.73
CA PRO A 93 -4.43 13.12 -9.48
C PRO A 93 -5.32 12.19 -10.32
N LEU A 94 -4.79 11.08 -10.85
CA LEU A 94 -5.60 10.10 -11.57
C LEU A 94 -6.63 9.43 -10.65
N SER A 95 -6.21 9.00 -9.46
CA SER A 95 -7.12 8.40 -8.47
C SER A 95 -8.12 9.41 -7.93
N ALA A 96 -7.72 10.68 -7.78
CA ALA A 96 -8.62 11.77 -7.40
C ALA A 96 -9.68 12.02 -8.48
N TYR A 97 -9.29 12.04 -9.75
CA TYR A 97 -10.21 12.14 -10.86
C TYR A 97 -11.23 10.99 -10.86
N VAL A 98 -10.78 9.75 -10.70
CA VAL A 98 -11.69 8.59 -10.65
C VAL A 98 -12.62 8.66 -9.44
N ALA A 99 -12.08 8.87 -8.25
CA ALA A 99 -12.85 8.81 -7.01
C ALA A 99 -13.85 9.95 -6.84
N LEU A 100 -13.52 11.16 -7.33
CA LEU A 100 -14.36 12.35 -7.15
C LEU A 100 -15.31 12.57 -8.34
N TYR A 101 -14.85 12.29 -9.56
CA TYR A 101 -15.55 12.68 -10.79
C TYR A 101 -16.24 11.51 -11.51
N LEU A 102 -15.68 10.30 -11.49
CA LEU A 102 -16.27 9.14 -12.19
C LEU A 102 -17.25 8.35 -11.30
N ILE A 103 -17.02 8.33 -9.99
CA ILE A 103 -17.80 7.51 -9.05
C ILE A 103 -18.53 8.39 -8.03
N SER A 104 -19.08 9.53 -8.46
CA SER A 104 -19.71 10.58 -7.63
C SER A 104 -20.80 10.06 -6.68
N ALA A 105 -20.36 9.53 -5.53
CA ALA A 105 -21.21 9.07 -4.43
C ALA A 105 -20.49 9.33 -3.09
N GLU A 106 -21.25 9.25 -2.00
CA GLU A 106 -20.72 9.34 -0.63
C GLU A 106 -19.54 8.37 -0.42
N GLY A 107 -18.46 8.86 0.23
CA GLY A 107 -17.26 8.07 0.50
C GLY A 107 -16.08 8.24 -0.49
N GLY A 108 -16.07 9.31 -1.30
CA GLY A 108 -15.00 9.58 -2.27
C GLY A 108 -13.56 9.55 -1.71
N ALA A 109 -13.33 10.02 -0.48
CA ALA A 109 -12.00 9.99 0.15
C ALA A 109 -11.47 8.57 0.42
N THR A 110 -12.36 7.64 0.78
CA THR A 110 -12.02 6.22 0.99
C THR A 110 -11.68 5.55 -0.34
N ARG A 111 -12.49 5.80 -1.38
CA ARG A 111 -12.23 5.28 -2.72
C ARG A 111 -10.94 5.84 -3.29
N LEU A 112 -10.66 7.12 -3.06
CA LEU A 112 -9.38 7.74 -3.38
C LEU A 112 -8.23 6.97 -2.71
N ALA A 113 -8.28 6.80 -1.39
CA ALA A 113 -7.23 6.09 -0.65
C ALA A 113 -7.03 4.66 -1.18
N ALA A 114 -8.12 3.91 -1.34
CA ALA A 114 -8.12 2.55 -1.84
C ALA A 114 -7.52 2.43 -3.25
N LEU A 115 -8.03 3.20 -4.21
CA LEU A 115 -7.60 3.17 -5.61
C LEU A 115 -6.15 3.63 -5.76
N THR A 116 -5.73 4.62 -4.97
CA THR A 116 -4.35 5.12 -5.01
C THR A 116 -3.37 4.05 -4.52
N VAL A 117 -3.66 3.43 -3.37
CA VAL A 117 -2.82 2.35 -2.82
C VAL A 117 -2.83 1.12 -3.72
N ALA A 118 -4.00 0.71 -4.23
CA ALA A 118 -4.12 -0.43 -5.14
C ALA A 118 -3.38 -0.18 -6.47
N GLY A 119 -3.55 1.00 -7.06
CA GLY A 119 -2.89 1.39 -8.32
C GLY A 119 -1.37 1.44 -8.19
N LEU A 120 -0.86 2.03 -7.11
CA LEU A 120 0.59 2.07 -6.85
C LEU A 120 1.15 0.69 -6.49
N GLY A 121 0.38 -0.13 -5.77
CA GLY A 121 0.73 -1.54 -5.51
C GLY A 121 0.87 -2.34 -6.80
N ALA A 122 -0.10 -2.22 -7.73
CA ALA A 122 -0.05 -2.86 -9.05
C ALA A 122 1.13 -2.35 -9.87
N ALA A 123 1.31 -1.02 -9.93
CA ALA A 123 2.44 -0.41 -10.62
C ALA A 123 3.77 -0.91 -10.07
N ARG A 124 3.89 -1.14 -8.76
CA ARG A 124 5.09 -1.70 -8.16
C ARG A 124 5.34 -3.15 -8.55
N MET A 125 4.29 -3.96 -8.65
CA MET A 125 4.39 -5.34 -9.16
C MET A 125 4.88 -5.37 -10.61
N LEU A 126 4.41 -4.43 -11.44
CA LEU A 126 4.75 -4.35 -12.87
C LEU A 126 6.12 -3.71 -13.15
N SER A 127 6.63 -2.86 -12.26
CA SER A 127 7.87 -2.08 -12.45
C SER A 127 9.09 -2.59 -11.66
N GLY A 128 8.91 -3.66 -10.88
CA GLY A 128 9.93 -4.17 -9.96
C GLY A 128 10.91 -5.15 -10.61
N GLY A 129 12.21 -4.86 -10.50
CA GLY A 129 13.28 -5.83 -10.80
C GLY A 129 13.62 -6.73 -9.60
N ALA A 130 13.30 -6.30 -8.38
CA ALA A 130 13.52 -7.06 -7.15
C ALA A 130 12.21 -7.69 -6.64
N ARG A 131 12.25 -9.00 -6.36
CA ARG A 131 11.11 -9.77 -5.80
C ARG A 131 10.56 -9.15 -4.51
N SER A 132 11.44 -8.53 -3.72
CA SER A 132 11.03 -7.84 -2.50
C SER A 132 10.11 -6.64 -2.78
N GLY A 133 10.38 -5.84 -3.80
CA GLY A 133 9.49 -4.73 -4.17
C GLY A 133 8.12 -5.21 -4.62
N ALA A 134 8.08 -6.28 -5.43
CA ALA A 134 6.84 -6.85 -5.97
C ALA A 134 5.91 -7.41 -4.87
N LEU A 135 6.45 -8.15 -3.89
CA LEU A 135 5.66 -8.68 -2.78
C LEU A 135 5.10 -7.57 -1.88
N THR A 136 5.87 -6.50 -1.62
CA THR A 136 5.36 -5.32 -0.89
C THR A 136 4.26 -4.61 -1.67
N GLY A 137 4.42 -4.49 -3.00
CA GLY A 137 3.38 -3.99 -3.89
C GLY A 137 2.10 -4.81 -3.84
N GLY A 138 2.22 -6.14 -3.86
CA GLY A 138 1.08 -7.07 -3.72
C GLY A 138 0.35 -6.97 -2.39
N ALA A 139 1.09 -6.83 -1.28
CA ALA A 139 0.52 -6.61 0.04
C ALA A 139 -0.24 -5.27 0.12
N ALA A 140 0.35 -4.19 -0.40
CA ALA A 140 -0.32 -2.89 -0.49
C ALA A 140 -1.58 -2.95 -1.37
N LEU A 141 -1.51 -3.65 -2.50
CA LEU A 141 -2.65 -3.86 -3.39
C LEU A 141 -3.80 -4.59 -2.70
N ALA A 142 -3.50 -5.67 -1.97
CA ALA A 142 -4.50 -6.39 -1.20
C ALA A 142 -5.18 -5.50 -0.14
N LEU A 143 -4.40 -4.69 0.59
CA LEU A 143 -4.95 -3.73 1.57
C LEU A 143 -5.84 -2.68 0.91
N GLY A 144 -5.41 -2.12 -0.24
CA GLY A 144 -6.19 -1.15 -0.99
C GLY A 144 -7.55 -1.71 -1.45
N LEU A 145 -7.55 -2.92 -2.02
CA LEU A 145 -8.79 -3.60 -2.47
C LEU A 145 -9.70 -3.99 -1.30
N SER A 146 -9.12 -4.36 -0.16
CA SER A 146 -9.87 -4.74 1.04
C SER A 146 -10.83 -3.65 1.49
N LEU A 147 -10.39 -2.38 1.38
CA LEU A 147 -11.16 -1.20 1.76
C LEU A 147 -12.39 -0.98 0.85
N LEU A 148 -12.41 -1.55 -0.36
CA LEU A 148 -13.54 -1.44 -1.30
C LEU A 148 -14.57 -2.57 -1.14
N SER A 149 -14.22 -3.63 -0.42
CA SER A 149 -14.95 -4.90 -0.41
C SER A 149 -15.84 -5.14 0.81
N GLY A 150 -15.95 -4.15 1.71
CA GLY A 150 -16.72 -4.27 2.95
C GLY A 150 -16.02 -5.10 4.03
N GLN A 151 -16.74 -5.40 5.11
CA GLN A 151 -16.13 -5.88 6.37
C GLN A 151 -15.45 -7.26 6.26
N LEU A 152 -16.04 -8.20 5.52
CA LEU A 152 -15.41 -9.51 5.26
C LEU A 152 -14.15 -9.37 4.39
N GLY A 153 -14.19 -8.45 3.44
CA GLY A 153 -13.08 -8.22 2.55
C GLY A 153 -11.90 -7.48 3.20
N LEU A 154 -12.14 -6.68 4.25
CA LEU A 154 -11.08 -6.14 5.13
C LEU A 154 -10.27 -7.25 5.81
N VAL A 155 -10.95 -8.26 6.35
CA VAL A 155 -10.29 -9.40 6.99
C VAL A 155 -9.54 -10.23 5.94
N ALA A 156 -10.19 -10.53 4.81
CA ALA A 156 -9.57 -11.30 3.73
C ALA A 156 -8.33 -10.59 3.17
N GLY A 157 -8.41 -9.30 2.87
CA GLY A 157 -7.30 -8.52 2.36
C GLY A 157 -6.16 -8.36 3.37
N GLY A 158 -6.48 -8.22 4.66
CA GLY A 158 -5.49 -8.23 5.74
C GLY A 158 -4.74 -9.57 5.83
N LEU A 159 -5.45 -10.69 5.72
CA LEU A 159 -4.85 -12.03 5.66
C LEU A 159 -4.00 -12.22 4.41
N VAL A 160 -4.47 -11.79 3.24
CA VAL A 160 -3.69 -11.84 2.00
C VAL A 160 -2.40 -11.02 2.12
N SER A 161 -2.47 -9.81 2.70
CA SER A 161 -1.28 -9.00 2.95
C SER A 161 -0.25 -9.72 3.83
N LEU A 162 -0.71 -10.41 4.88
CA LEU A 162 0.12 -11.20 5.77
C LEU A 162 0.77 -12.39 5.04
N VAL A 163 -0.01 -13.14 4.27
CA VAL A 163 0.46 -14.30 3.50
C VAL A 163 1.49 -13.86 2.46
N VAL A 164 1.21 -12.80 1.69
CA VAL A 164 2.16 -12.28 0.71
C VAL A 164 3.44 -11.79 1.37
N SER A 165 3.33 -11.19 2.57
CA SER A 165 4.48 -10.71 3.33
C SER A 165 5.31 -11.82 3.98
N SER A 166 4.74 -13.00 4.19
CA SER A 166 5.44 -14.16 4.76
C SER A 166 6.17 -15.02 3.72
N LEU A 167 5.92 -14.79 2.43
CA LEU A 167 6.60 -15.53 1.36
C LEU A 167 8.12 -15.27 1.38
N PRO A 168 8.95 -16.33 1.32
CA PRO A 168 10.40 -16.18 1.36
C PRO A 168 10.92 -15.44 0.12
N VAL A 169 11.85 -14.52 0.36
CA VAL A 169 12.62 -13.83 -0.69
C VAL A 169 13.87 -14.68 -0.95
N SER A 170 13.72 -15.77 -1.68
CA SER A 170 14.86 -16.55 -2.15
C SER A 170 15.42 -15.91 -3.42
N ASP A 171 16.70 -15.56 -3.40
CA ASP A 171 17.43 -15.17 -4.61
C ASP A 171 17.81 -16.44 -5.39
N PRO A 172 17.57 -16.49 -6.71
CA PRO A 172 17.89 -17.65 -7.53
C PRO A 172 19.40 -17.95 -7.60
N GLU A 173 20.27 -17.02 -7.21
CA GLU A 173 21.73 -17.17 -7.23
C GLU A 173 22.29 -18.00 -6.06
N ALA A 174 21.52 -18.27 -5.01
CA ALA A 174 21.98 -19.07 -3.88
C ALA A 174 22.01 -20.59 -4.16
N LEU A 175 21.70 -21.01 -5.39
CA LEU A 175 21.65 -22.40 -5.85
C LEU A 175 22.59 -22.68 -7.04
N ALA A 176 23.43 -21.72 -7.43
CA ALA A 176 24.46 -21.88 -8.47
C ALA A 176 25.86 -21.92 -7.84
#